data_AF-A0A949N6F8-F1
#
_entry.id   AF-A0A949N6F8-F1
#
_cell.length_a   1.000
_cell.length_b   1.000
_cell.length_c   1.000
_cell.angle_alpha   90.00
_cell.angle_beta   90.00
_cell.angle_gamma   90.00
#
_symmetry.space_group_name_H-M   'P 1'
#
loop_
_entity.id
_entity.type
_entity.pdbx_description
1 polymer ?
#
loop_
_entity_poly.entity_id
_entity_poly.type
_entity_poly.pdbx_seq_one_letter_code
_entity_poly.pdbx_strand_id
1 'polypeptide(L)'
;MKVEGWKTCFNADPVEWLLEKENPSVRYWTLKDLLGKSEEDPVVIQTRAEILQSHPVKKILGQQTPEGYWESLDSFYLPKYRATYHQLLILAELGTPRVNSIE
;
A
#
# COMPACT_ATOMS: atom_id res chain seq x y z
N MET A 1 -3.79 8.99 -18.93
CA MET A 1 -5.21 9.27 -18.65
C MET A 1 -5.31 10.76 -18.33
N LYS A 2 -6.22 11.55 -18.95
CA LYS A 2 -6.27 13.01 -18.70
C LYS A 2 -6.72 13.25 -17.25
N VAL A 3 -5.89 13.95 -16.49
CA VAL A 3 -5.98 14.20 -15.03
C VAL A 3 -7.29 14.88 -14.60
N GLU A 4 -8.08 15.44 -15.52
CA GLU A 4 -9.19 16.34 -15.17
C GLU A 4 -10.59 15.71 -15.22
N GLY A 5 -10.78 14.59 -15.93
CA GLY A 5 -12.13 14.09 -16.23
C GLY A 5 -12.89 13.50 -15.03
N TRP A 6 -12.17 13.04 -14.01
CA TRP A 6 -12.79 12.37 -12.85
C TRP A 6 -13.22 13.37 -11.76
N LYS A 7 -12.55 14.53 -11.66
CA LYS A 7 -12.86 15.54 -10.66
C LYS A 7 -14.26 16.13 -10.85
N THR A 8 -14.75 16.16 -12.08
CA THR A 8 -16.10 16.66 -12.42
C THR A 8 -17.22 15.77 -11.88
N CYS A 9 -16.92 14.55 -11.44
CA CYS A 9 -17.88 13.65 -10.82
C CYS A 9 -18.16 13.97 -9.34
N PHE A 10 -17.41 14.91 -8.74
CA PHE A 10 -17.51 15.24 -7.32
C PHE A 10 -18.04 16.66 -7.11
N ASN A 11 -18.76 16.87 -6.01
CA ASN A 11 -19.28 18.18 -5.62
C ASN A 11 -18.18 19.13 -5.09
N ALA A 12 -17.00 18.61 -4.77
CA ALA A 12 -15.82 19.34 -4.31
C ALA A 12 -14.55 18.59 -4.75
N ASP A 13 -13.39 19.27 -4.78
CA ASP A 13 -12.12 18.61 -5.10
C ASP A 13 -11.68 17.70 -3.92
N PRO A 14 -11.65 16.37 -4.10
CA PRO A 14 -11.30 15.45 -3.01
C PRO A 14 -9.79 15.29 -2.84
N VAL A 15 -8.96 15.95 -3.66
CA VAL A 15 -7.50 15.74 -3.65
C VAL A 15 -6.88 16.05 -2.30
N GLU A 16 -7.36 17.06 -1.58
CA GLU A 16 -6.84 17.37 -0.23
C GLU A 16 -7.03 16.18 0.73
N TRP A 17 -8.26 15.62 0.76
CA TRP A 17 -8.60 14.44 1.56
C TRP A 17 -7.80 13.20 1.13
N LEU A 18 -7.66 12.97 -0.18
CA LEU A 18 -6.89 11.84 -0.72
C LEU A 18 -5.39 11.94 -0.41
N LEU A 19 -4.88 13.14 -0.12
CA LEU A 19 -3.47 13.39 0.20
C LEU A 19 -3.18 13.50 1.70
N GLU A 20 -4.16 13.20 2.56
CA GLU A 20 -4.00 13.13 4.02
C GLU A 20 -2.89 12.15 4.43
N LYS A 21 -2.17 12.49 5.51
CA LYS A 21 -0.98 11.75 5.95
C LYS A 21 -1.34 10.47 6.70
N GLU A 22 -2.54 10.40 7.23
CA GLU A 22 -3.09 9.33 8.06
C GLU A 22 -3.26 8.04 7.25
N ASN A 23 -3.39 8.13 5.92
CA ASN A 23 -3.49 6.99 5.01
C ASN A 23 -2.42 7.05 3.89
N PRO A 24 -1.17 6.65 4.20
CA PRO A 24 -0.06 6.76 3.25
C PRO A 24 -0.25 5.90 1.99
N SER A 25 -1.00 4.79 2.08
CA SER A 25 -1.30 3.95 0.91
C SER A 25 -2.20 4.68 -0.09
N VAL A 26 -3.31 5.28 0.37
CA VAL A 26 -4.20 6.07 -0.49
C VAL A 26 -3.46 7.27 -1.06
N ARG A 27 -2.67 7.96 -0.23
CA ARG A 27 -1.84 9.09 -0.66
C ARG A 27 -0.85 8.70 -1.74
N TYR A 28 -0.15 7.57 -1.60
CA TYR A 28 0.81 7.07 -2.60
C TYR A 28 0.15 6.81 -3.95
N TRP A 29 -0.94 6.05 -3.97
CA TRP A 29 -1.66 5.74 -5.21
C TRP A 29 -2.30 6.99 -5.84
N THR A 30 -2.78 7.94 -5.02
CA THR A 30 -3.28 9.23 -5.51
C THR A 30 -2.18 10.02 -6.22
N LEU A 31 -1.00 10.15 -5.61
CA LEU A 31 0.12 10.87 -6.21
C LEU A 31 0.52 10.25 -7.55
N LYS A 32 0.61 8.92 -7.62
CA LYS A 32 1.06 8.20 -8.81
C LYS A 32 0.00 8.12 -9.90
N ASP A 33 -1.17 7.57 -9.59
CA ASP A 33 -2.12 7.13 -10.59
C ASP A 33 -3.15 8.21 -10.94
N LEU A 34 -3.53 9.05 -9.97
CA LEU A 34 -4.50 10.13 -10.21
C LEU A 34 -3.81 11.44 -10.60
N LEU A 35 -2.71 11.79 -9.94
CA LEU A 35 -1.96 13.02 -10.19
C LEU A 35 -0.79 12.84 -11.15
N GLY A 36 -0.46 11.60 -11.55
CA GLY A 36 0.53 11.31 -12.59
C GLY A 36 1.97 11.64 -12.19
N LYS A 37 2.29 11.68 -10.89
CA LYS A 37 3.67 11.90 -10.44
C LYS A 37 4.52 10.67 -10.73
N SER A 38 5.79 10.90 -11.11
CA SER A 38 6.72 9.81 -11.38
C SER A 38 7.12 9.10 -10.08
N GLU A 39 7.52 7.83 -10.20
CA GLU A 39 7.95 7.04 -9.03
C GLU A 39 9.25 7.57 -8.41
N GLU A 40 10.00 8.36 -9.17
CA GLU A 40 11.22 9.05 -8.77
C GLU A 40 10.95 10.42 -8.12
N ASP A 41 9.70 10.90 -8.07
CA ASP A 41 9.34 12.12 -7.35
C ASP A 41 9.63 11.95 -5.84
N PRO A 42 10.40 12.84 -5.20
CA PRO A 42 10.74 12.73 -3.78
C PRO A 42 9.53 12.57 -2.85
N VAL A 43 8.39 13.19 -3.18
CA VAL A 43 7.16 13.07 -2.39
C VAL A 43 6.57 11.67 -2.52
N VAL A 44 6.64 11.06 -3.71
CA VAL A 44 6.17 9.70 -3.94
C VAL A 44 7.05 8.69 -3.20
N ILE A 45 8.38 8.83 -3.29
CA ILE A 45 9.34 8.00 -2.55
C ILE A 45 9.12 8.08 -1.04
N GLN A 46 9.01 9.30 -0.51
CA GLN A 46 8.81 9.53 0.92
C GLN A 46 7.47 8.94 1.40
N THR A 47 6.38 9.17 0.65
CA THR A 47 5.07 8.61 0.99
C THR A 47 5.10 7.08 0.95
N ARG A 48 5.81 6.48 -0.02
CA ARG A 48 5.94 5.02 -0.11
C ARG A 48 6.71 4.44 1.07
N ALA A 49 7.71 5.14 1.60
CA ALA A 49 8.42 4.72 2.80
C ALA A 49 7.53 4.80 4.07
N GLU A 50 6.62 5.78 4.14
CA GLU A 50 5.65 5.92 5.24
C GLU A 50 4.66 4.75 5.32
N ILE A 51 4.37 4.07 4.20
CA ILE A 51 3.50 2.89 4.16
C ILE A 51 4.01 1.79 5.10
N LEU A 52 5.32 1.56 5.17
CA LEU A 52 5.93 0.60 6.10
C LEU A 52 5.64 0.93 7.56
N GLN A 53 5.43 2.21 7.86
CA GLN A 53 5.16 2.67 9.20
C GLN A 53 3.67 2.66 9.58
N SER A 54 2.78 2.44 8.60
CA SER A 54 1.34 2.43 8.79
C SER A 54 0.89 1.28 9.69
N HIS A 55 -0.19 1.51 10.45
CA HIS A 55 -0.78 0.50 11.34
C HIS A 55 -1.07 -0.85 10.65
N PRO A 56 -1.75 -0.91 9.49
CA PRO A 56 -2.06 -2.19 8.86
C PRO A 56 -0.80 -2.96 8.44
N VAL A 57 0.19 -2.29 7.85
CA VAL A 57 1.45 -2.92 7.42
C VAL A 57 2.23 -3.46 8.62
N LYS A 58 2.39 -2.64 9.68
CA LYS A 58 3.03 -3.10 10.92
C LYS A 58 2.31 -4.31 11.53
N LYS A 59 0.99 -4.32 11.52
CA LYS A 59 0.19 -5.41 12.07
C LYS A 59 0.38 -6.71 11.28
N ILE A 60 0.44 -6.63 9.96
CA ILE A 60 0.67 -7.79 9.09
C ILE A 60 2.10 -8.31 9.26
N LEU A 61 3.12 -7.45 9.13
CA LEU A 61 4.52 -7.84 9.27
C LEU A 61 4.85 -8.35 10.68
N GLY A 62 4.19 -7.81 11.72
CA GLY A 62 4.35 -8.29 13.10
C GLY A 62 3.81 -9.70 13.35
N GLN A 63 3.06 -10.29 12.41
CA GLN A 63 2.57 -11.68 12.46
C GLN A 63 3.41 -12.63 11.60
N GLN A 64 4.39 -12.11 10.86
CA GLN A 64 5.29 -12.92 10.05
C GLN A 64 6.19 -13.75 10.97
N THR A 65 6.43 -15.01 10.61
CA THR A 65 7.42 -15.82 11.33
C THR A 65 8.84 -15.31 11.04
N PRO A 66 9.84 -15.67 11.87
CA PRO A 66 11.23 -15.35 11.60
C PRO A 66 11.74 -15.89 10.25
N GLU A 67 11.13 -16.96 9.74
CA GLU A 67 11.45 -17.58 8.45
C GLU A 67 10.70 -16.94 7.27
N GLY A 68 9.85 -15.94 7.51
CA GLY A 68 9.26 -15.10 6.46
C GLY A 68 7.87 -15.49 5.97
N TYR A 69 7.18 -16.45 6.60
CA TYR A 69 5.84 -16.88 6.19
C TYR A 69 4.76 -16.50 7.21
N TRP A 70 3.50 -16.72 6.86
CA TRP A 70 2.33 -16.61 7.76
C TRP A 70 1.58 -17.94 7.80
N GLU A 71 1.03 -18.28 8.97
CA GLU A 71 0.29 -19.51 9.27
C GLU A 71 1.09 -20.82 9.15
N SER A 72 1.33 -21.34 7.94
CA SER A 72 2.07 -22.60 7.70
C SER A 72 2.67 -22.67 6.29
N LEU A 73 3.76 -23.43 6.15
CA LEU A 73 4.35 -23.79 4.85
C LEU A 73 3.59 -24.90 4.12
N ASP A 74 2.68 -25.62 4.80
CA ASP A 74 1.88 -26.69 4.20
C ASP A 74 0.85 -26.13 3.21
N SER A 75 0.40 -24.89 3.41
CA SER A 75 -0.49 -24.19 2.49
C SER A 75 -0.24 -22.70 2.52
N PHE A 76 0.32 -22.18 1.42
CA PHE A 76 0.50 -20.74 1.24
C PHE A 76 -0.80 -19.99 0.98
N TYR A 77 -1.90 -20.69 0.63
CA TYR A 77 -3.18 -20.07 0.26
C TYR A 77 -4.24 -20.16 1.35
N LEU A 78 -4.31 -21.26 2.10
CA LEU A 78 -5.28 -21.44 3.17
C LEU A 78 -4.61 -21.36 4.55
N PRO A 79 -5.28 -20.76 5.56
CA PRO A 79 -6.61 -20.15 5.50
C PRO A 79 -6.64 -18.78 4.80
N LYS A 80 -7.78 -18.46 4.16
CA LYS A 80 -7.97 -17.18 3.45
C LYS A 80 -7.71 -15.99 4.37
N TYR A 81 -7.13 -14.93 3.80
CA TYR A 81 -6.76 -13.66 4.48
C TYR A 81 -5.71 -13.78 5.58
N ARG A 82 -5.17 -14.98 5.81
CA ARG A 82 -4.20 -15.24 6.88
C ARG A 82 -2.92 -15.87 6.37
N ALA A 83 -3.03 -16.84 5.46
CA ALA A 83 -1.89 -17.47 4.85
C ALA A 83 -1.03 -16.49 4.03
N THR A 84 0.24 -16.85 3.85
CA THR A 84 1.29 -16.04 3.20
C THR A 84 0.83 -15.38 1.91
N TYR A 85 0.17 -16.10 1.00
CA TYR A 85 -0.30 -15.55 -0.28
C TYR A 85 -1.19 -14.33 -0.08
N HIS A 86 -2.13 -14.41 0.87
CA HIS A 86 -3.06 -13.31 1.12
C HIS A 86 -2.38 -12.12 1.81
N GLN A 87 -1.46 -12.36 2.74
CA GLN A 87 -0.72 -11.28 3.40
C GLN A 87 0.14 -10.52 2.40
N LEU A 88 0.85 -11.23 1.52
CA LEU A 88 1.62 -10.63 0.44
C LEU A 88 0.73 -9.84 -0.53
N LEU A 89 -0.43 -10.38 -0.90
CA LEU A 89 -1.40 -9.68 -1.74
C LEU A 89 -1.87 -8.37 -1.09
N ILE A 90 -2.20 -8.39 0.21
CA ILE A 90 -2.64 -7.19 0.94
C ILE A 90 -1.49 -6.17 1.03
N LEU A 91 -0.26 -6.61 1.33
CA LEU A 91 0.91 -5.73 1.36
C LEU A 91 1.18 -5.07 0.00
N ALA A 92 0.98 -5.80 -1.09
CA ALA A 92 1.11 -5.27 -2.45
C ALA A 92 0.02 -4.21 -2.75
N GLU A 93 -1.24 -4.48 -2.39
CA GLU A 93 -2.35 -3.53 -2.55
C GLU A 93 -2.12 -2.24 -1.73
N LEU A 94 -1.53 -2.37 -0.55
CA LEU A 94 -1.15 -1.23 0.28
C LEU A 94 0.01 -0.39 -0.31
N GLY A 95 0.68 -0.85 -1.38
CA GLY A 95 1.79 -0.15 -2.01
C GLY A 95 3.13 -0.31 -1.30
N THR A 96 3.27 -1.34 -0.45
CA THR A 96 4.47 -1.55 0.37
C THR A 96 5.70 -1.67 -0.53
N PRO A 97 6.81 -0.96 -0.24
CA PRO A 97 8.05 -1.12 -1.00
C PRO A 97 8.65 -2.50 -0.77
N ARG A 98 9.48 -2.95 -1.72
CA ARG A 98 10.26 -4.18 -1.55
C ARG A 98 11.29 -3.96 -0.44
N VAL A 99 11.30 -4.84 0.55
CA VAL A 99 12.22 -4.85 1.68
C VAL A 99 12.55 -6.30 2.02
N ASN A 100 13.68 -6.56 2.70
CA ASN A 100 14.14 -7.92 3.00
C ASN A 100 13.12 -8.78 3.76
N SER A 101 12.23 -8.18 4.56
CA SER A 101 11.16 -8.91 5.25
C SER A 101 10.02 -9.35 4.33
N ILE A 102 10.04 -8.97 3.05
CA ILE A 102 9.01 -9.28 2.03
C ILE A 102 9.67 -10.01 0.84
N GLU A 103 10.94 -10.41 0.95
CA GLU A 103 11.66 -11.22 -0.07
C GLU A 103 11.57 -12.73 0.20
#